data_AF-A0A2W6ZD21-F1
#
_entry.id   AF-A0A2W6ZD21-F1
#
_cell.length_a   1.000
_cell.length_b   1.000
_cell.length_c   1.000
_cell.angle_alpha   90.00
_cell.angle_beta   90.00
_cell.angle_gamma   90.00
#
_symmetry.space_group_name_H-M   'P 1'
#
loop_
_entity.id
_entity.type
_entity.pdbx_description
1 polymer ?
#
loop_
_entity_poly.entity_id
_entity_poly.type
_entity_poly.pdbx_seq_one_letter_code
_entity_poly.pdbx_strand_id
1 'polypeptide(L)'
;MVSNSPLPAETATTAAAAAASAAERHSVAVSYEHSANLPALLERLDLSVLLSTYQAGRVVSLGSHQGQLQVGFSRFDQAMGLCR
;
A
#
# COMPACT_ATOMS: atom_id res chain seq x y z
N MET A 1 -22.62 -51.74 -27.43
CA MET A 1 -22.52 -51.93 -25.97
C MET A 1 -21.06 -52.20 -25.65
N VAL A 2 -20.26 -51.15 -25.51
CA VAL A 2 -18.87 -51.24 -25.03
C VAL A 2 -18.73 -50.17 -23.96
N SER A 3 -18.54 -50.65 -22.74
CA SER A 3 -18.31 -49.89 -21.53
C SER A 3 -17.07 -49.00 -21.69
N ASN A 4 -17.19 -47.73 -21.32
CA ASN A 4 -16.04 -46.96 -20.88
C ASN A 4 -16.44 -46.18 -19.62
N SER A 5 -15.99 -46.68 -18.48
CA SER A 5 -15.79 -45.87 -17.29
C SER A 5 -14.34 -46.01 -16.89
N PRO A 6 -13.66 -44.89 -16.63
CA PRO A 6 -12.79 -44.81 -15.47
C PRO A 6 -13.17 -43.64 -14.56
N LEU A 7 -13.39 -44.01 -13.29
CA LEU A 7 -13.12 -43.37 -11.99
C LEU A 7 -13.03 -41.82 -11.81
N PRO A 8 -13.62 -41.27 -10.71
CA PRO A 8 -13.63 -39.84 -10.37
C PRO A 8 -12.51 -39.43 -9.40
N ALA A 9 -11.23 -39.56 -9.78
CA ALA A 9 -10.11 -39.40 -8.83
C ALA A 9 -9.04 -38.34 -9.15
N GLU A 10 -9.13 -37.57 -10.24
CA GLU A 10 -8.10 -36.58 -10.58
C GLU A 10 -8.44 -35.12 -10.25
N THR A 11 -9.70 -34.77 -9.98
CA THR A 11 -10.09 -33.36 -9.78
C THR A 11 -9.73 -32.79 -8.41
N ALA A 12 -9.40 -33.62 -7.41
CA ALA A 12 -9.12 -33.16 -6.04
C ALA A 12 -7.69 -32.61 -5.85
N THR A 13 -6.70 -33.12 -6.59
CA THR A 13 -5.28 -32.74 -6.43
C THR A 13 -5.00 -31.33 -6.98
N THR A 14 -5.73 -30.89 -8.01
CA THR A 14 -5.54 -29.55 -8.60
C THR A 14 -6.12 -28.44 -7.73
N ALA A 15 -7.20 -28.70 -6.97
CA ALA A 15 -7.81 -27.70 -6.10
C ALA A 15 -6.97 -27.42 -4.84
N ALA A 16 -6.30 -28.44 -4.28
CA ALA A 16 -5.41 -28.28 -3.13
C ALA A 16 -4.12 -27.51 -3.47
N ALA A 17 -3.59 -27.69 -4.69
CA ALA A 17 -2.43 -26.93 -5.18
C ALA A 17 -2.74 -25.44 -5.38
N ALA A 18 -3.95 -25.10 -5.84
CA ALA A 18 -4.39 -23.70 -5.99
C ALA A 18 -4.56 -22.97 -4.65
N ALA A 19 -4.95 -23.70 -3.58
CA ALA A 19 -5.06 -23.15 -2.23
C ALA A 19 -3.70 -22.92 -1.56
N ALA A 20 -2.70 -23.76 -1.86
CA ALA A 20 -1.33 -23.60 -1.36
C ALA A 20 -0.64 -22.35 -1.94
N SER A 21 -0.89 -22.02 -3.21
CA SER A 21 -0.35 -20.80 -3.84
C SER A 21 -0.97 -19.49 -3.35
N ALA A 22 -2.13 -19.54 -2.70
CA ALA A 22 -2.76 -18.35 -2.09
C ALA A 22 -2.14 -17.97 -0.74
N ALA A 23 -1.38 -18.89 -0.12
CA ALA A 23 -0.87 -18.76 1.24
C ALA A 23 0.47 -18.03 1.35
N GLU A 24 1.22 -17.86 0.25
CA GLU A 24 2.52 -17.20 0.27
C GLU A 24 2.41 -15.71 -0.09
N ARG A 25 1.56 -14.99 0.66
CA ARG A 25 1.57 -13.52 0.64
C ARG A 25 2.82 -13.07 1.36
N HIS A 26 3.87 -12.79 0.59
CA HIS A 26 5.14 -12.26 1.07
C HIS A 26 4.91 -10.93 1.81
N SER A 27 4.74 -10.98 3.13
CA SER A 27 4.61 -9.80 3.97
C SER A 27 6.00 -9.27 4.28
N VAL A 28 6.32 -8.08 3.76
CA VAL A 28 7.57 -7.39 4.08
C VAL A 28 7.38 -6.68 5.42
N ALA A 29 8.25 -6.95 6.39
CA ALA A 29 8.27 -6.21 7.64
C ALA A 29 8.71 -4.76 7.36
N VAL A 30 7.84 -3.79 7.65
CA VAL A 30 8.12 -2.36 7.47
C VAL A 30 8.26 -1.73 8.85
N SER A 31 9.43 -1.19 9.15
CA SER A 31 9.66 -0.38 10.34
C SER A 31 9.23 1.06 10.05
N TYR A 32 8.41 1.63 10.93
CA TYR A 32 8.02 3.04 10.89
C TYR A 32 8.07 3.61 12.31
N GLU A 33 8.41 4.89 12.40
CA GLU A 33 8.39 5.64 13.66
C GLU A 33 7.40 6.80 13.52
N HIS A 34 6.58 6.99 14.55
CA HIS A 34 5.66 8.12 14.60
C HIS A 34 6.24 9.21 15.49
N SER A 35 6.38 10.42 14.96
CA SER A 35 6.80 11.58 15.75
C SER A 35 5.63 12.48 16.12
N ALA A 36 5.43 12.69 17.43
CA ALA A 36 4.47 13.65 17.95
C ALA A 36 4.94 15.12 17.83
N ASN A 37 6.22 15.36 17.59
CA ASN A 37 6.79 16.72 17.54
C ASN A 37 6.84 17.34 16.14
N LEU A 38 6.48 16.57 15.10
CA LEU A 38 6.52 17.01 13.71
C LEU A 38 5.67 18.28 13.46
N PRO A 39 4.42 18.41 13.98
CA PRO A 39 3.60 19.60 13.72
C PRO A 39 4.22 20.87 14.32
N ALA A 40 4.75 20.77 15.55
CA ALA A 40 5.42 21.87 16.21
C ALA A 40 6.70 22.29 15.47
N LEU A 41 7.41 21.35 14.85
CA LEU A 41 8.60 21.64 14.05
C LEU A 41 8.24 22.35 12.74
N LEU A 42 7.19 21.89 12.04
CA LEU A 42 6.71 22.54 10.81
C LEU A 42 6.25 23.98 11.07
N GLU A 43 5.54 24.23 12.18
CA GLU A 43 5.11 25.58 12.58
C GLU A 43 6.30 26.50 12.91
N ARG A 44 7.27 26.01 13.69
CA ARG A 44 8.42 26.82 14.10
C ARG A 44 9.33 27.21 12.93
N LEU A 45 9.35 26.39 11.89
CA LEU A 45 10.17 26.61 10.70
C LEU A 45 9.39 27.29 9.56
N ASP A 46 8.08 27.50 9.73
CA ASP A 46 7.16 27.98 8.69
C ASP A 46 7.26 27.14 7.39
N LEU A 47 7.25 25.82 7.55
CA LEU A 47 7.43 24.86 6.46
C LEU A 47 6.18 24.01 6.22
N SER A 48 6.01 23.62 4.96
CA SER A 48 5.08 22.57 4.53
C SER A 48 5.84 21.52 3.73
N VAL A 49 5.43 20.26 3.84
CA VAL A 49 6.09 19.12 3.22
C VAL A 49 5.13 18.46 2.24
N LEU A 50 5.56 18.25 1.00
CA LEU A 50 4.85 17.39 0.05
C LEU A 50 5.54 16.03 -0.06
N LEU A 51 4.76 14.95 0.00
CA LEU A 51 5.21 13.57 -0.19
C LEU A 51 4.49 12.97 -1.41
N SER A 52 5.23 12.47 -2.40
CA SER A 52 4.66 11.70 -3.52
C SER A 52 4.84 10.20 -3.27
N THR A 53 3.75 9.46 -3.13
CA THR A 53 3.79 8.01 -3.05
C THR A 53 3.76 7.44 -4.47
N TYR A 54 4.94 7.23 -5.06
CA TYR A 54 5.07 6.83 -6.46
C TYR A 54 4.28 5.55 -6.80
N GLN A 55 4.35 4.56 -5.92
CA GLN A 55 3.65 3.29 -6.10
C GLN A 55 2.13 3.39 -5.88
N ALA A 56 1.66 4.44 -5.20
CA ALA A 56 0.25 4.61 -4.84
C ALA A 56 -0.48 5.71 -5.65
N GLY A 57 0.23 6.48 -6.48
CA GLY A 57 -0.38 7.52 -7.32
C GLY A 57 -0.98 8.69 -6.53
N ARG A 58 -0.44 9.00 -5.34
CA ARG A 58 -0.95 10.07 -4.47
C ARG A 58 0.15 11.02 -4.00
N VAL A 59 -0.21 12.29 -3.89
CA VAL A 59 0.56 13.30 -3.18
C VAL A 59 -0.11 13.57 -1.84
N VAL A 60 0.69 13.63 -0.79
CA VAL A 60 0.30 13.99 0.56
C VAL A 60 0.91 15.34 0.89
N SER A 61 0.09 16.33 1.23
CA SER A 61 0.56 17.61 1.76
C SER A 61 0.47 17.58 3.28
N LEU A 62 1.61 17.76 3.94
CA LEU A 62 1.74 17.86 5.39
C LEU A 62 2.04 19.31 5.75
N GLY A 63 1.21 19.90 6.59
CA GLY A 63 1.43 21.22 7.17
C GLY A 63 1.08 21.20 8.65
N SER A 64 1.24 22.34 9.31
CA SER A 64 0.81 22.52 10.69
C SER A 64 0.01 23.82 10.80
N HIS A 65 -1.10 23.75 11.54
CA HIS A 65 -1.96 24.90 11.80
C HIS A 65 -2.57 24.78 13.20
N GLN A 66 -2.34 25.78 14.05
CA GLN A 66 -2.80 25.84 15.44
C GLN A 66 -2.33 24.64 16.30
N GLY A 67 -1.09 24.20 16.10
CA GLY A 67 -0.46 23.08 16.78
C GLY A 67 -0.94 21.71 16.31
N GLN A 68 -1.77 21.66 15.25
CA GLN A 68 -2.32 20.42 14.70
C GLN A 68 -1.73 20.10 13.34
N LEU A 69 -1.43 18.82 13.11
CA LEU A 69 -0.99 18.35 11.80
C LEU A 69 -2.15 18.45 10.81
N GLN A 70 -1.94 19.17 9.72
CA GLN A 70 -2.85 19.19 8.59
C GLN A 70 -2.33 18.23 7.52
N VAL A 71 -3.19 17.31 7.10
CA VAL A 71 -2.86 16.29 6.10
C VAL A 71 -3.86 16.38 4.96
N GLY A 72 -3.39 16.72 3.78
CA GLY A 72 -4.16 16.73 2.54
C GLY A 72 -3.72 15.59 1.64
N PHE A 73 -4.68 14.97 0.94
CA PHE A 73 -4.41 13.91 -0.04
C PHE A 73 -4.93 14.33 -1.40
N SER A 74 -4.05 14.30 -2.40
CA SER A 74 -4.41 14.55 -3.78
C SER A 74 -3.98 13.35 -4.62
N ARG A 75 -4.83 12.95 -5.57
CA ARG A 75 -4.46 11.94 -6.57
C ARG A 75 -3.76 12.62 -7.73
N PHE A 76 -2.84 11.91 -8.38
CA PHE A 76 -2.29 12.31 -9.66
C PHE A 76 -2.44 11.17 -10.67
N ASP A 77 -2.79 11.51 -11.90
CA ASP A 77 -2.98 10.52 -12.97
C ASP A 77 -1.67 10.14 -13.66
N GLN A 78 -0.60 10.91 -13.46
CA GLN A 78 0.71 10.69 -14.08
C GLN A 78 1.83 10.79 -13.04
N ALA A 79 2.79 9.84 -13.12
CA ALA A 79 3.99 9.82 -12.30
C ALA A 79 4.79 11.13 -12.46
N MET A 80 4.69 12.01 -11.46
CA MET A 80 5.35 13.30 -11.45
C MET A 80 6.35 13.33 -10.28
N GLY A 81 7.62 13.58 -10.58
CA GLY A 81 8.58 13.95 -9.55
C GLY A 81 8.14 15.27 -8.91
N LEU A 82 8.24 15.39 -7.58
CA LEU A 82 8.01 16.68 -6.92
C LEU A 82 9.14 17.64 -7.32
N CYS A 83 8.82 18.66 -8.10
CA CYS A 83 9.73 19.78 -8.34
C CYS A 83 9.58 20.81 -7.20
N ARG A 84 10.72 21.41 -6.83
CA ARG A 84 10.86 22.41 -5.77
C ARG A 84 10.88 23.82 -6.37
#